data_AF-A0A7J8NDM9-F1
#
_entry.id   AF-A0A7J8NDM9-F1
#
_cell.length_a   1.000
_cell.length_b   1.000
_cell.length_c   1.000
_cell.angle_alpha   90.00
_cell.angle_beta   90.00
_cell.angle_gamma   90.00
#
_symmetry.space_group_name_H-M   'P 1'
#
loop_
_entity.id
_entity.type
_entity.pdbx_description
1 polymer ?
#
loop_
_entity_poly.entity_id
_entity_poly.type
_entity_poly.pdbx_seq_one_letter_code
_entity_poly.pdbx_strand_id
1 'polypeptide(L)' 'MLLISGERKREEEKEGAKYVRMERRVGKFMRKFALPENANADAISAICQDGVLTVTVEKLPPPEPKKPKTIEVKIA' A
#
# COMPACT_ATOMS: atom_id res chain seq x y z
N MET A 1 -5.74 -2.70 -7.33
CA MET A 1 -5.84 -3.03 -5.89
C MET A 1 -4.45 -3.44 -5.41
N LEU A 2 -3.98 -2.91 -4.28
CA LEU A 2 -2.69 -3.30 -3.69
C LEU A 2 -2.91 -4.24 -2.49
N LEU A 3 -2.21 -5.36 -2.47
CA LEU A 3 -2.25 -6.36 -1.39
C LEU A 3 -0.86 -6.48 -0.75
N ILE A 4 -0.80 -6.37 0.57
CA ILE A 4 0.40 -6.64 1.36
C ILE A 4 0.08 -7.80 2.30
N SER A 5 0.84 -8.89 2.21
CA SER A 5 0.71 -10.06 3.09
C SER A 5 2.06 -10.52 3.59
N GLY A 6 2.06 -11.20 4.73
CA GLY A 6 3.27 -11.76 5.31
C GLY A 6 2.98 -12.52 6.59
N GLU A 7 4.03 -13.09 7.18
CA GLU A 7 3.96 -13.82 8.44
C GLU A 7 5.14 -13.44 9.33
N ARG A 8 4.84 -13.02 10.57
CA ARG A 8 5.86 -12.88 11.60
C ARG A 8 5.97 -14.19 12.36
N LYS A 9 6.99 -14.98 12.03
CA LYS A 9 7.31 -16.22 12.74
C LYS A 9 7.92 -15.92 14.10
N ARG A 10 7.72 -16.87 15.02
CA ARG A 10 8.43 -16.88 16.30
C ARG A 10 9.84 -17.41 16.06
N GLU A 11 10.83 -16.81 16.71
CA GLU A 11 12.16 -17.43 16.81
C GLU A 11 12.07 -18.67 17.71
N GLU A 12 12.72 -19.76 17.32
CA GLU A 12 12.72 -21.00 18.08
C GLU A 12 13.23 -20.75 19.52
N GLU A 13 12.57 -21.39 20.48
CA GLU A 13 13.02 -21.35 21.87
C GLU A 13 14.40 -21.99 21.96
N LYS A 14 15.42 -21.20 22.33
CA LYS A 14 16.70 -21.76 22.76
C LYS A 14 16.44 -22.64 23.99
N GLU A 15 16.92 -23.87 23.98
CA GLU A 15 16.76 -24.79 25.11
C GLU A 15 17.14 -24.10 26.42
N GLY A 16 16.22 -24.10 27.39
CA GLY A 16 16.38 -23.46 28.70
C GLY A 16 15.82 -22.05 28.84
N ALA A 17 15.35 -21.39 27.77
CA ALA A 17 14.76 -20.05 27.86
C ALA A 17 13.25 -20.10 28.15
N LYS A 18 12.82 -19.62 29.33
CA LYS A 18 11.39 -19.50 29.71
C LYS A 18 10.93 -18.05 29.63
N TYR A 19 9.99 -17.76 28.73
CA TYR A 19 9.35 -16.45 28.65
C TYR A 19 8.34 -16.28 29.80
N VAL A 20 8.52 -15.24 30.61
CA VAL A 20 7.53 -14.88 31.66
C VAL A 20 6.36 -14.08 31.08
N ARG A 21 6.61 -13.27 30.04
CA ARG A 21 5.61 -12.46 29.36
C ARG A 21 5.97 -12.26 27.89
N MET A 22 4.96 -12.27 27.02
CA MET A 22 5.10 -12.04 25.59
C MET A 22 4.12 -10.96 25.14
N GLU A 23 4.65 -9.85 24.63
CA GLU A 23 3.84 -8.70 24.19
C GLU A 23 3.84 -8.52 22.67
N ARG A 24 4.88 -9.05 22.00
CA ARG A 24 5.02 -8.94 20.55
C ARG A 24 4.06 -9.91 19.86
N ARG A 25 3.18 -9.37 19.01
CA ARG A 25 2.26 -10.17 18.21
C ARG A 25 3.02 -10.97 17.14
N VAL A 26 2.71 -12.26 17.02
CA VAL A 26 3.19 -13.17 15.97
C VAL A 26 2.03 -13.60 15.07
N GLY A 27 2.34 -14.15 13.91
CA GLY A 27 1.37 -14.73 12.99
C GLY A 27 1.25 -14.00 11.65
N LYS A 28 0.28 -14.45 10.86
CA LYS A 28 0.00 -13.97 9.51
C LYS A 28 -0.71 -12.62 9.54
N PHE A 29 -0.40 -11.76 8.57
CA PHE A 29 -1.08 -10.50 8.36
C PHE A 29 -1.39 -10.28 6.88
N MET A 30 -2.45 -9.52 6.64
CA MET A 30 -2.88 -9.10 5.31
C MET A 30 -3.48 -7.71 5.40
N ARG A 31 -3.10 -6.81 4.49
CA ARG A 31 -3.70 -5.49 4.31
C ARG A 31 -3.99 -5.28 2.83
N LYS A 32 -5.17 -4.71 2.54
CA LYS A 32 -5.63 -4.39 1.18
C LYS A 32 -5.88 -2.89 1.09
N PHE A 33 -5.42 -2.30 0.00
CA PHE A 33 -5.62 -0.89 -0.30
C PHE A 33 -6.27 -0.75 -1.68
N ALA A 34 -7.36 0.00 -1.74
CA ALA A 34 -7.90 0.48 -3.00
C ALA A 34 -6.97 1.59 -3.51
N LEU A 35 -6.46 1.42 -4.73
CA LEU A 35 -5.65 2.46 -5.38
C LEU A 35 -6.59 3.38 -6.16
N PRO A 36 -6.26 4.68 -6.27
CA PRO A 36 -7.02 5.59 -7.11
C PRO A 36 -6.91 5.19 -8.60
N GLU A 37 -7.83 5.68 -9.42
CA GLU A 37 -7.88 5.36 -10.87
C GLU A 37 -6.61 5.80 -11.61
N ASN A 38 -5.98 6.88 -11.17
CA ASN A 38 -4.75 7.39 -11.78
C ASN A 38 -3.48 6.79 -11.16
N ALA A 39 -3.54 5.69 -10.43
CA ALA A 39 -2.34 5.00 -9.97
C ALA A 39 -1.64 4.31 -11.14
N ASN A 40 -0.33 4.51 -11.28
CA ASN A 40 0.50 3.77 -12.21
C ASN A 40 0.90 2.42 -11.58
N ALA A 41 0.17 1.35 -11.93
CA ALA A 41 0.42 0.02 -11.38
C ALA A 41 1.72 -0.63 -11.90
N ASP A 42 2.22 -0.18 -13.05
CA ASP A 42 3.43 -0.73 -13.67
C ASP A 42 4.72 -0.18 -13.03
N ALA A 43 4.62 0.97 -12.36
CA ALA A 43 5.75 1.66 -11.69
C ALA A 43 5.74 1.49 -10.16
N ILE A 44 5.11 0.45 -9.63
CA ILE A 44 5.12 0.18 -8.19
C ILE A 44 6.52 -0.29 -7.76
N SER A 45 7.07 0.34 -6.72
CA SER A 45 8.33 -0.07 -6.10
C SER A 45 8.18 -0.23 -4.58
N ALA A 46 9.05 -1.04 -3.98
CA ALA A 46 9.02 -1.30 -2.55
C ALA A 46 10.41 -1.46 -1.97
N ILE A 47 10.63 -0.92 -0.76
CA ILE A 47 11.88 -1.02 0.00
C ILE A 47 11.53 -1.40 1.44
N CYS A 48 12.25 -2.36 2.02
CA CYS A 48 12.14 -2.72 3.41
C CYS A 48 13.43 -2.35 4.14
N GLN A 49 13.35 -1.42 5.09
CA GLN A 49 14.51 -0.93 5.82
C GLN A 49 14.11 -0.73 7.29
N ASP A 50 14.97 -1.16 8.22
CA ASP A 50 14.79 -1.04 9.67
C ASP A 50 13.42 -1.57 10.18
N GLY A 51 12.91 -2.63 9.54
CA GLY A 51 11.64 -3.25 9.88
C GLY A 51 10.40 -2.55 9.33
N VAL A 52 10.56 -1.54 8.48
CA VAL A 52 9.48 -0.79 7.82
C VAL A 52 9.47 -1.09 6.32
N LEU A 53 8.34 -1.60 5.82
CA LEU A 53 8.09 -1.74 4.39
C LEU A 53 7.45 -0.46 3.85
N THR A 54 8.17 0.23 2.96
CA THR A 54 7.68 1.37 2.20
C THR A 54 7.31 0.91 0.80
N VAL A 55 6.08 1.16 0.36
CA VAL A 55 5.60 0.88 -1.00
C VAL A 55 5.24 2.20 -1.67
N THR A 56 5.89 2.51 -2.79
CA THR A 56 5.68 3.73 -3.57
C THR A 56 4.85 3.39 -4.80
N VAL A 57 3.75 4.13 -4.99
CA VAL A 57 2.87 4.02 -6.15
C VAL A 57 2.77 5.40 -6.78
N GLU A 58 3.35 5.54 -7.97
CA GLU A 58 3.30 6.79 -8.71
C GLU A 58 1.90 7.08 -9.25
N LYS A 59 1.59 8.36 -9.44
CA LYS A 59 0.37 8.77 -10.13
C LYS A 59 0.67 9.01 -11.59
N LEU A 60 -0.19 8.52 -12.47
CA LEU A 60 -0.23 8.92 -13.86
C LEU A 60 -0.48 10.43 -13.95
N PRO A 61 0.18 11.12 -14.91
CA PRO A 61 -0.03 12.54 -15.12
C PRO A 61 -1.51 12.81 -15.40
N PRO A 62 -2.05 13.96 -14.94
CA PRO A 62 -3.41 14.33 -15.26
C PRO A 62 -3.56 14.45 -16.79
N PRO A 63 -4.73 14.07 -17.34
CA PRO A 63 -4.99 14.27 -18.76
C PRO A 63 -4.86 15.75 -19.10
N GLU A 64 -4.45 16.04 -20.34
CA GLU A 64 -4.33 17.42 -20.81
C GLU A 64 -5.64 18.20 -20.53
N PRO A 65 -5.54 19.43 -20.01
CA PRO A 65 -6.71 20.22 -19.67
C PRO A 65 -7.56 20.40 -20.93
N LYS A 66 -8.78 19.86 -20.90
CA LYS A 66 -9.74 20.07 -21.99
C LYS A 66 -10.00 21.56 -22.10
N LYS A 67 -9.75 22.13 -23.29
CA LYS A 67 -10.08 23.54 -23.58
C LYS A 67 -11.54 23.80 -23.18
N PRO A 68 -11.83 24.95 -22.55
CA PRO A 68 -13.19 25.26 -22.13
C PRO A 68 -14.14 25.16 -23.33
N LYS A 69 -15.19 24.34 -23.19
CA LYS A 69 -16.26 24.27 -24.19
C LYS A 69 -17.25 25.38 -23.88
N THR A 70 -17.30 26.41 -24.72
CA THR A 70 -18.40 27.37 -24.69
C THR A 70 -19.65 26.66 -25.19
N ILE A 71 -20.69 26.59 -24.35
CA ILE A 71 -22.00 26.05 -24.72
C ILE A 71 -22.92 27.25 -24.90
N GLU A 72 -23.39 27.46 -26.12
CA GLU A 72 -24.41 28.48 -26.38
C GLU A 72 -25.75 28.02 -25.80
N VAL A 73 -26.35 28.87 -24.96
CA VAL A 73 -27.68 28.65 -24.42
C VAL A 73 -28.69 29.30 -25.37
N LYS A 74 -29.56 28.49 -25.99
CA LYS A 74 -30.69 28.99 -26.78
C LYS A 74 -31.80 29.47 -25.85
N ILE A 75 -32.19 30.72 -25.98
CA ILE A 75 -33.35 31.31 -25.30
C ILE A 75 -34.55 31.15 -26.24
N ALA A 76 -35.70 30.74 -25.68
CA ALA A 76 -36.99 30.60 -26.38
C ALA A 76 -37.75 31.93 -26.41
#